data_AF-H9F474-F1
#
_entry.id   AF-H9F474-F1
#
_cell.length_a   1.000
_cell.length_b   1.000
_cell.length_c   1.000
_cell.angle_alpha   90.00
_cell.angle_beta   90.00
_cell.angle_gamma   90.00
#
_symmetry.space_group_name_H-M   'P 1'
#
loop_
_entity.id
_entity.type
_entity.pdbx_description
1 polymer ?
#
loop_
_entity_poly.entity_id
_entity_poly.type
_entity_poly.pdbx_seq_one_letter_code
_entity_poly.pdbx_strand_id
1 'polypeptide(L)'
;TSVLIVNNKVHMVTLDYTVQVPGAGQDGSPGLSKFRLSYYPHCLASFTELLQAAFGGKCQHSVLGDFKPYKPGQAYVPCYFIHVLKRTD
;
A
#
# COMPACT_ATOMS: atom_id res chain seq x y z
N THR A 1 -6.33 9.28 10.12
CA THR A 1 -6.61 8.65 8.82
C THR A 1 -7.92 9.15 8.29
N SER A 2 -7.95 9.59 7.04
CA SER A 2 -9.18 9.97 6.33
C SER A 2 -9.27 9.23 5.00
N VAL A 3 -10.50 9.08 4.51
CA VAL A 3 -10.79 8.35 3.28
C VAL A 3 -11.66 9.22 2.38
N LEU A 4 -11.20 9.47 1.15
CA LEU A 4 -11.97 10.13 0.11
C LEU A 4 -12.72 9.09 -0.71
N ILE A 5 -14.03 9.27 -0.82
CA ILE A 5 -14.92 8.41 -1.61
C ILE A 5 -15.47 9.23 -2.78
N VAL A 6 -15.35 8.71 -4.01
CA VAL A 6 -15.87 9.32 -5.24
C VAL A 6 -16.73 8.28 -5.95
N ASN A 7 -17.96 8.62 -6.32
CA ASN A 7 -18.92 7.69 -6.96
C ASN A 7 -19.07 6.36 -6.18
N ASN A 8 -19.16 6.45 -4.85
CA ASN A 8 -19.27 5.30 -3.95
C ASN A 8 -18.07 4.32 -4.00
N LYS A 9 -16.92 4.74 -4.55
CA LYS A 9 -15.66 3.99 -4.55
C LYS A 9 -14.61 4.73 -3.75
N VAL A 10 -13.82 3.97 -2.98
CA VAL A 10 -12.67 4.51 -2.25
C VAL A 10 -11.63 5.00 -3.26
N HIS A 11 -11.34 6.30 -3.24
CA HIS A 11 -10.45 6.93 -4.21
C HIS A 11 -9.07 7.22 -3.62
N MET A 12 -9.00 7.63 -2.36
CA MET A 12 -7.75 8.01 -1.72
C MET A 12 -7.80 7.76 -0.21
N VAL A 13 -6.73 7.20 0.34
CA VAL A 13 -6.51 7.08 1.78
C VAL A 13 -5.44 8.09 2.18
N THR A 14 -5.71 8.90 3.19
CA THR A 14 -4.77 9.91 3.69
C THR A 14 -4.42 9.62 5.14
N LEU A 15 -3.11 9.59 5.40
CA LEU A 15 -2.53 9.28 6.70
C LEU A 15 -1.80 10.51 7.24
N ASP A 16 -2.16 10.89 8.47
CA ASP A 16 -1.50 11.94 9.23
C ASP A 16 -0.50 11.29 10.19
N TYR A 17 0.77 11.62 10.03
CA TYR A 17 1.86 11.11 10.85
C TYR A 17 2.26 12.17 11.86
N THR A 18 2.51 11.75 13.09
CA THR A 18 3.07 12.60 14.16
C THR A 18 4.31 11.91 14.71
N VAL A 19 5.45 12.60 14.70
CA VAL A 19 6.75 12.08 15.15
C VAL A 19 7.26 12.96 16.27
N GLN A 20 7.79 12.36 17.33
CA GLN A 20 8.49 13.09 18.39
C GLN A 20 9.91 13.45 17.95
N VAL A 21 10.29 14.70 18.16
CA VAL A 21 11.60 15.25 17.80
C VAL A 21 12.26 15.81 19.07
N PRO A 22 13.32 15.18 19.58
CA PRO A 22 14.04 15.67 20.75
C PRO A 22 14.53 17.11 20.57
N GLY A 23 14.39 17.96 21.59
CA GLY A 23 14.88 19.34 21.58
C GLY A 23 14.11 20.32 20.69
N ALA A 24 13.01 19.89 20.06
CA ALA A 24 12.15 20.75 19.25
C ALA A 24 11.03 21.44 20.06
N GLY A 25 10.88 21.13 21.35
CA GLY A 25 9.96 21.81 22.26
C GLY A 25 10.55 23.13 22.81
N GLN A 26 9.69 24.09 23.11
CA GLN A 26 10.09 25.44 23.59
C GLN A 26 10.82 25.43 24.95
N ASP A 27 10.70 24.34 25.71
CA ASP A 27 11.23 24.13 27.06
C ASP A 27 12.31 23.02 27.11
N GLY A 28 12.83 22.60 25.95
CA GLY A 28 13.76 21.47 25.85
C GLY A 28 13.08 20.10 25.88
N SER A 29 11.75 20.04 25.99
CA SER A 29 11.00 18.79 25.81
C SER A 29 11.00 18.31 24.35
N PRO A 30 10.67 17.04 24.08
CA PRO A 30 10.45 16.57 22.71
C PRO A 30 9.28 17.33 22.05
N GLY A 31 9.55 17.99 20.92
CA GLY A 31 8.51 18.60 20.09
C GLY A 31 7.81 17.57 19.20
N LEU A 32 6.72 17.96 18.55
CA LEU A 32 5.98 17.11 17.61
C LEU A 32 6.12 17.64 16.19
N SER A 33 6.59 16.80 15.27
CA SER A 33 6.55 17.04 13.83
C SER A 33 5.36 16.32 13.21
N LYS A 34 4.59 17.00 12.37
CA LYS A 34 3.41 16.44 11.70
C LYS A 34 3.55 16.54 10.19
N PHE A 35 3.25 15.46 9.49
CA PHE A 35 3.21 15.44 8.03
C PHE A 35 2.11 14.50 7.54
N ARG A 36 1.75 14.62 6.27
CA ARG A 36 0.62 13.91 5.66
C ARG A 36 1.04 13.22 4.36
N LEU A 37 0.63 11.98 4.18
CA LEU A 37 0.79 11.23 2.92
C LEU A 37 -0.57 10.71 2.44
N SER A 38 -0.74 10.64 1.13
CA SER A 38 -1.96 10.17 0.49
C SER A 38 -1.64 9.03 -0.49
N TYR A 39 -2.51 8.02 -0.53
CA TYR A 39 -2.31 6.77 -1.27
C TYR A 39 -3.56 6.42 -2.07
N TYR A 40 -3.38 5.88 -3.28
CA TYR A 40 -4.45 5.21 -4.00
C TYR A 40 -4.63 3.78 -3.45
N PRO A 41 -5.83 3.39 -2.98
CA PRO A 41 -6.04 2.11 -2.30
C PRO A 41 -6.27 0.98 -3.30
N HIS A 42 -5.20 0.52 -3.94
CA HIS A 42 -5.25 -0.63 -4.84
C HIS A 42 -5.75 -1.90 -4.13
N CYS A 43 -6.84 -2.48 -4.64
CA CYS A 43 -7.27 -3.83 -4.28
C CYS A 43 -6.44 -4.87 -5.06
N LEU A 44 -6.15 -6.02 -4.42
CA LEU A 44 -5.29 -7.06 -4.98
C LEU A 44 -5.73 -7.53 -6.39
N ALA A 45 -7.04 -7.76 -6.59
CA ALA A 45 -7.57 -8.21 -7.88
C ALA A 45 -7.34 -7.16 -8.98
N SER A 46 -7.75 -5.90 -8.74
CA SER A 46 -7.59 -4.82 -9.72
C SER A 46 -6.13 -4.51 -10.03
N PHE A 47 -5.23 -4.59 -9.04
CA PHE A 47 -3.80 -4.36 -9.27
C PHE A 47 -3.14 -5.52 -10.00
N THR A 48 -3.58 -6.77 -9.74
CA THR A 48 -3.16 -7.94 -10.52
C THR A 48 -3.49 -7.78 -12.00
N GLU A 49 -4.73 -7.41 -12.31
CA GLU A 49 -5.19 -7.18 -13.69
C GLU A 49 -4.40 -6.05 -14.36
N LEU A 50 -4.24 -4.91 -13.67
CA LEU A 50 -3.47 -3.77 -14.15
C LEU A 50 -2.03 -4.17 -14.53
N LEU A 51 -1.36 -4.93 -13.67
CA LEU A 51 0.01 -5.36 -13.91
C LEU A 51 0.09 -6.36 -15.07
N GLN A 52 -0.78 -7.36 -15.14
CA GLN A 52 -0.79 -8.31 -16.27
C GLN A 52 -1.06 -7.60 -17.60
N ALA A 53 -1.99 -6.63 -17.62
CA ALA A 53 -2.28 -5.80 -18.78
C ALA A 53 -1.07 -4.95 -19.21
N ALA A 54 -0.29 -4.42 -18.27
CA ALA A 54 0.92 -3.66 -18.57
C ALA A 54 2.00 -4.47 -19.33
N PHE A 55 1.99 -5.81 -19.19
CA PHE A 55 2.84 -6.72 -19.98
C PHE A 55 2.11 -7.28 -21.22
N GLY A 56 0.92 -6.79 -21.55
CA GLY A 56 0.10 -7.33 -22.64
C GLY A 56 -0.26 -8.81 -22.46
N GLY A 57 -0.37 -9.26 -21.20
CA GLY A 57 -0.56 -10.67 -20.85
C GLY A 57 0.70 -11.55 -21.03
N LYS A 58 1.81 -11.01 -21.55
CA LYS A 58 3.06 -11.74 -21.79
C LYS A 58 3.95 -11.78 -20.55
N CYS A 59 3.42 -12.36 -19.48
CA CYS A 59 4.18 -12.55 -18.26
C CYS A 59 3.70 -13.77 -17.46
N GLN A 60 4.64 -14.39 -16.76
CA GLN A 60 4.32 -15.24 -15.61
C GLN A 60 4.16 -14.34 -14.38
N HIS A 61 3.07 -14.52 -13.64
CA HIS A 61 2.75 -13.70 -12.47
C HIS A 61 2.51 -14.59 -11.24
N SER A 62 3.12 -14.20 -10.12
CA SER A 62 2.84 -14.77 -8.81
C SER A 62 2.72 -13.66 -7.76
N VAL A 63 2.02 -13.98 -6.66
CA VAL A 63 1.80 -13.06 -5.54
C VAL A 63 2.32 -13.69 -4.27
N LEU A 64 3.07 -12.90 -3.50
CA LEU A 64 3.47 -13.22 -2.13
C LEU A 64 2.72 -12.30 -1.17
N GLY A 65 2.37 -12.82 0.00
CA GLY A 65 1.91 -12.06 1.16
C GLY A 65 3.03 -12.04 2.19
N ASP A 66 3.57 -10.86 2.51
CA ASP A 66 4.69 -10.68 3.43
C ASP A 66 5.84 -11.68 3.19
N PHE A 67 6.32 -11.74 1.95
CA PHE A 67 7.39 -12.62 1.48
C PHE A 67 7.09 -14.14 1.47
N LYS A 68 5.86 -14.56 1.76
CA LYS A 68 5.43 -15.98 1.68
C LYS A 68 4.44 -16.20 0.53
N PRO A 69 4.36 -17.38 -0.08
CA PRO A 69 3.36 -17.66 -1.11
C PRO A 69 1.95 -17.32 -0.63
N TYR A 70 1.21 -16.53 -1.41
CA TYR A 70 -0.15 -16.14 -1.08
C TYR A 70 -1.17 -17.07 -1.72
N LYS A 71 -2.18 -17.48 -0.95
CA LYS A 71 -3.36 -18.18 -1.47
C LYS A 71 -4.64 -17.45 -1.05
N PRO A 72 -5.61 -17.25 -1.97
CA PRO A 72 -6.92 -16.72 -1.61
C PRO A 72 -7.59 -17.56 -0.51
N GLY A 73 -8.19 -16.90 0.47
CA GLY A 73 -8.87 -17.56 1.59
C GLY A 73 -7.96 -18.15 2.67
N GLN A 74 -6.63 -17.94 2.60
CA GLN A 74 -5.75 -18.33 3.69
C GLN A 74 -6.10 -17.58 4.99
N ALA A 75 -5.89 -18.23 6.14
CA ALA A 75 -6.22 -17.63 7.45
C ALA A 75 -5.36 -16.39 7.78
N TYR A 76 -4.13 -16.35 7.29
CA TYR A 76 -3.21 -15.23 7.52
C TYR A 76 -3.48 -14.07 6.57
N VAL A 77 -3.82 -12.90 7.11
CA VAL A 77 -3.98 -11.67 6.32
C VAL A 77 -2.63 -10.93 6.26
N PRO A 78 -2.00 -10.81 5.08
CA PRO A 78 -0.71 -10.14 4.96
C PRO A 78 -0.86 -8.62 5.04
N CYS A 79 0.19 -7.95 5.52
CA CYS A 79 0.30 -6.49 5.54
C CYS A 79 0.60 -5.94 4.13
N TYR A 80 1.39 -6.67 3.33
CA TYR A 80 1.79 -6.28 1.99
C TYR A 80 1.59 -7.44 0.99
N PHE A 81 1.17 -7.08 -0.22
CA PHE A 81 1.17 -7.96 -1.37
C PHE A 81 2.33 -7.61 -2.30
N ILE A 82 3.17 -8.60 -2.58
CA ILE A 82 4.34 -8.45 -3.45
C ILE A 82 4.03 -9.19 -4.74
N HIS A 83 3.95 -8.47 -5.85
CA HIS A 83 3.74 -9.04 -7.17
C HIS A 83 5.10 -9.34 -7.81
N VAL A 84 5.34 -10.60 -8.16
CA VAL A 84 6.54 -11.03 -8.87
C VAL A 84 6.13 -11.37 -10.29
N LEU A 85 6.66 -10.62 -11.27
CA LEU A 85 6.37 -10.81 -12.68
C LEU A 85 7.64 -11.14 -13.43
N LYS A 86 7.58 -12.15 -14.30
CA LYS A 86 8.61 -12.47 -15.27
C LYS A 86 8.02 -12.28 -16.66
N ARG A 87 8.55 -11.34 -17.44
CA ARG A 87 8.16 -11.15 -18.84
C ARG A 87 8.46 -12.43 -19.63
N THR A 88 7.54 -12.84 -20.49
CA THR A 88 7.74 -13.93 -21.45
C THR A 88 8.00 -13.32 -22.82
N ASP A 89 8.96 -13.89 -23.56
CA ASP A 89 9.30 -13.44 -24.91
C ASP A 89 8.19 -13.77 -25.93
#